data_AF-A0A970N9V3-F1
#
_entry.id   AF-A0A970N9V3-F1
#
_cell.length_a   1.000
_cell.length_b   1.000
_cell.length_c   1.000
_cell.angle_alpha   90.00
_cell.angle_beta   90.00
_cell.angle_gamma   90.00
#
_symmetry.space_group_name_H-M   'P 1'
#
loop_
_entity.id
_entity.type
_entity.pdbx_description
1 polymer ?
#
loop_
_entity_poly.entity_id
_entity_poly.type
_entity_poly.pdbx_seq_one_letter_code
_entity_poly.pdbx_strand_id
1 'polypeptide(L)'
;MIEAIEVVGRVLPFKTNNYVVEELIDWTQIDNDPIFTLNFPRKGMLEKRHYNAVKKLLDQGADQATIDKKVQKIRMELNPNPAGQKRNVPEMNHIKLKGVQHKYAETVLFFPSQGQTCHAFCSFCFRWPQFSRMPDLKFAMKEVDLLAQYLLRNNKVTDVLFTGGDPMTMSTQVLASYINVLLQPEFKNIHTIR
;
A
#
# COMPACT_ATOMS: atom_id res chain seq x y z
N MET A 1 10.43 1.07 -23.69
CA MET A 1 9.64 0.34 -22.67
C MET A 1 10.52 -0.14 -21.51
N ILE A 2 11.55 -0.95 -21.77
CA ILE A 2 12.46 -1.50 -20.74
C ILE A 2 13.11 -0.41 -19.88
N GLU A 3 13.63 0.65 -20.50
CA GLU A 3 14.22 1.79 -19.76
C GLU A 3 13.23 2.42 -18.76
N ALA A 4 11.96 2.58 -19.16
CA ALA A 4 10.96 3.18 -18.27
C ALA A 4 10.66 2.27 -17.08
N ILE A 5 10.62 0.95 -17.30
CA ILE A 5 10.46 -0.05 -16.23
C ILE A 5 11.63 0.05 -15.25
N GLU A 6 12.86 0.13 -15.76
CA GLU A 6 14.05 0.25 -14.93
C GLU A 6 14.08 1.57 -14.15
N VAL A 7 13.98 2.71 -14.82
CA VAL A 7 14.08 4.05 -14.21
C VAL A 7 12.97 4.27 -13.19
N VAL A 8 11.72 3.99 -13.56
CA VAL A 8 10.57 4.20 -12.66
C VAL A 8 10.57 3.18 -11.54
N GLY A 9 10.96 1.93 -11.81
CA GLY A 9 11.08 0.86 -10.81
C GLY A 9 12.12 1.13 -9.72
N ARG A 10 13.11 2.02 -9.95
CA ARG A 10 13.98 2.52 -8.87
C ARG A 10 13.22 3.43 -7.90
N VAL A 11 12.29 4.24 -8.41
CA VAL A 11 11.56 5.25 -7.61
C VAL A 11 10.32 4.66 -6.97
N LEU A 12 9.47 3.99 -7.73
CA LEU A 12 8.20 3.44 -7.27
C LEU A 12 8.30 1.91 -7.21
N PRO A 13 7.75 1.25 -6.16
CA PRO A 13 7.74 -0.21 -6.08
C PRO A 13 7.04 -0.82 -7.31
N PHE A 14 7.62 -1.91 -7.81
CA PHE A 14 7.04 -2.69 -8.88
C PHE A 14 6.98 -4.17 -8.48
N LYS A 15 5.85 -4.80 -8.73
CA LYS A 15 5.59 -6.22 -8.53
C LYS A 15 4.47 -6.62 -9.47
N THR A 16 4.62 -7.74 -10.15
CA THR A 16 3.54 -8.41 -10.90
C THR A 16 3.71 -9.92 -10.73
N ASN A 17 2.67 -10.71 -10.99
CA ASN A 17 2.72 -12.17 -10.92
C ASN A 17 2.59 -12.80 -12.32
N ASN A 18 2.87 -14.10 -12.41
CA ASN A 18 2.83 -14.83 -13.68
C ASN A 18 1.44 -14.80 -14.30
N TYR A 19 0.38 -14.96 -13.51
CA TYR A 19 -0.98 -14.93 -14.04
C TYR A 19 -1.30 -13.62 -14.78
N VAL A 20 -0.92 -12.46 -14.21
CA VAL A 20 -1.07 -11.16 -14.88
C VAL A 20 -0.24 -11.10 -16.16
N VAL A 21 1.00 -11.59 -16.12
CA VAL A 21 1.94 -11.52 -17.25
C VAL A 21 1.54 -12.46 -18.38
N GLU A 22 1.13 -13.68 -18.07
CA GLU A 22 0.94 -14.78 -19.02
C GLU A 22 -0.51 -14.84 -19.53
N GLU A 23 -1.49 -14.51 -18.69
CA GLU A 23 -2.91 -14.74 -19.00
C GLU A 23 -3.69 -13.44 -19.27
N LEU A 24 -3.26 -12.30 -18.72
CA LEU A 24 -4.06 -11.07 -18.75
C LEU A 24 -3.52 -9.97 -19.69
N ILE A 25 -2.25 -10.04 -20.09
CA ILE A 25 -1.63 -9.05 -20.97
C ILE A 25 -1.64 -9.54 -22.41
N ASP A 26 -2.22 -8.75 -23.31
CA ASP A 26 -2.05 -8.96 -24.74
C ASP A 26 -0.70 -8.38 -25.20
N TRP A 27 0.31 -9.25 -25.29
CA TRP A 27 1.65 -8.88 -25.75
C TRP A 27 1.71 -8.44 -27.21
N THR A 28 0.68 -8.70 -28.01
CA THR A 28 0.62 -8.25 -29.41
C THR A 28 0.19 -6.79 -29.53
N GLN A 29 -0.42 -6.22 -28.49
CA GLN A 29 -0.96 -4.85 -28.47
C GLN A 29 -0.52 -4.05 -27.23
N ILE A 30 0.72 -4.26 -26.79
CA ILE A 30 1.25 -3.75 -25.51
C ILE A 30 1.15 -2.23 -25.31
N ASP A 31 1.17 -1.43 -26.38
CA ASP A 31 1.11 0.03 -26.27
C ASP A 31 -0.25 0.52 -25.77
N ASN A 32 -1.32 -0.25 -26.04
CA ASN A 32 -2.70 0.05 -25.67
C ASN A 32 -3.32 -0.97 -24.71
N ASP A 33 -2.58 -2.04 -24.34
CA ASP A 33 -3.09 -3.05 -23.42
C ASP A 33 -3.37 -2.42 -22.03
N PRO A 34 -4.61 -2.55 -21.51
CA PRO A 34 -4.99 -1.92 -20.26
C PRO A 34 -4.31 -2.59 -19.06
N ILE A 35 -4.09 -3.90 -19.07
CA ILE A 35 -3.50 -4.62 -17.94
C ILE A 35 -2.02 -4.27 -17.79
N PHE A 36 -1.29 -4.20 -18.91
CA PHE A 36 0.08 -3.72 -18.96
C PHE A 36 0.16 -2.28 -18.44
N THR A 37 -0.73 -1.40 -18.90
CA THR A 37 -0.78 0.00 -18.44
C THR A 37 -1.02 0.12 -16.94
N LEU A 38 -1.88 -0.75 -16.37
CA LEU A 38 -2.21 -0.72 -14.95
C LEU A 38 -1.15 -1.38 -14.07
N ASN A 39 -0.29 -2.26 -14.58
CA ASN A 39 0.63 -3.06 -13.75
C ASN A 39 2.12 -2.77 -14.00
N PHE A 40 2.51 -2.23 -15.15
CA PHE A 40 3.91 -1.98 -15.49
C PHE A 40 4.30 -0.51 -15.34
N PRO A 41 5.53 -0.19 -14.91
CA PRO A 41 5.95 1.20 -14.79
C PRO A 41 5.99 1.92 -16.14
N ARG A 42 5.42 3.12 -16.16
CA ARG A 42 5.36 3.99 -17.35
C ARG A 42 6.12 5.28 -17.08
N LYS A 43 6.77 5.80 -18.11
CA LYS A 43 7.53 7.07 -18.04
C LYS A 43 6.70 8.23 -17.45
N GLY A 44 5.40 8.27 -17.75
CA GLY A 44 4.48 9.30 -17.27
C GLY A 44 4.15 9.24 -15.76
N MET A 45 4.59 8.21 -15.04
CA MET A 45 4.40 8.10 -13.58
C MET A 45 5.30 9.06 -12.80
N LEU A 46 6.33 9.63 -13.43
CA LEU A 46 7.24 10.60 -12.83
C LEU A 46 7.25 11.89 -13.65
N GLU A 47 7.46 13.02 -12.98
CA GLU A 47 7.76 14.26 -13.68
C GLU A 47 9.05 14.12 -14.51
N LYS A 48 9.12 14.79 -15.65
CA LYS A 48 10.28 14.73 -16.57
C LYS A 48 11.62 14.98 -15.83
N ARG A 49 11.64 15.91 -14.87
CA ARG A 49 12.84 16.23 -14.06
C ARG A 49 13.27 15.08 -13.14
N HIS A 50 12.32 14.34 -12.57
CA HIS A 50 12.60 13.19 -11.71
C HIS A 50 13.10 12.01 -12.55
N TYR A 51 12.41 11.70 -13.64
CA TYR A 51 12.78 10.63 -14.56
C TYR A 51 14.21 10.83 -15.09
N ASN A 52 14.49 12.01 -15.67
CA ASN A 52 15.80 12.31 -16.26
C ASN A 52 16.93 12.28 -15.22
N ALA A 53 16.65 12.68 -13.97
CA ALA A 53 17.65 12.67 -12.93
C ALA A 53 18.04 11.25 -12.50
N VAL A 54 17.10 10.30 -12.45
CA VAL A 54 17.39 8.89 -12.16
C VAL A 54 18.05 8.23 -13.36
N LYS A 55 17.52 8.46 -14.57
CA LYS A 55 18.11 7.95 -15.82
C LYS A 55 19.58 8.33 -15.94
N LYS A 56 19.92 9.61 -15.73
CA LYS A 56 21.30 10.09 -15.79
C LYS A 56 22.23 9.34 -14.84
N LEU A 57 21.79 9.06 -13.61
CA LEU A 57 22.61 8.31 -12.65
C LEU A 57 22.83 6.86 -13.09
N LEU A 58 21.81 6.22 -13.65
CA LEU A 58 21.92 4.86 -14.20
C LEU A 58 22.87 4.83 -15.41
N ASP A 59 22.71 5.77 -16.36
CA ASP A 59 23.57 5.89 -17.55
C ASP A 59 25.04 6.11 -17.18
N GLN A 60 25.31 6.79 -16.05
CA GLN A 60 26.65 7.06 -15.54
C GLN A 60 27.23 5.92 -14.69
N GLY A 61 26.49 4.84 -14.47
CA GLY A 61 26.91 3.74 -13.61
C GLY A 61 27.13 4.17 -12.16
N ALA A 62 26.35 5.14 -11.66
CA ALA A 62 26.45 5.61 -10.28
C ALA A 62 26.21 4.47 -9.29
N ASP A 63 26.87 4.54 -8.13
CA ASP A 63 26.70 3.53 -7.09
C ASP A 63 25.28 3.54 -6.50
N GLN A 64 24.90 2.41 -5.89
CA GLN A 64 23.57 2.21 -5.34
C GLN A 64 23.21 3.24 -4.26
N ALA A 65 24.16 3.68 -3.43
CA ALA A 65 23.88 4.64 -2.35
C ALA A 65 23.57 6.03 -2.92
N THR A 66 24.28 6.45 -3.98
CA THR A 66 24.00 7.68 -4.72
C THR A 66 22.60 7.64 -5.35
N ILE A 67 22.23 6.52 -5.97
CA ILE A 67 20.89 6.32 -6.56
C ILE A 67 19.82 6.37 -5.46
N ASP A 68 20.00 5.62 -4.37
CA ASP A 68 19.03 5.54 -3.26
C ASP A 68 18.79 6.90 -2.61
N LYS A 69 19.86 7.69 -2.40
CA LYS A 69 19.74 9.05 -1.87
C LYS A 69 18.91 9.94 -2.79
N LYS A 70 19.11 9.84 -4.11
CA LYS A 70 18.34 10.61 -5.09
C LYS A 70 16.88 10.16 -5.15
N VAL A 71 16.65 8.85 -5.18
CA VAL A 71 15.31 8.23 -5.14
C VAL A 71 14.55 8.67 -3.89
N GLN A 72 15.18 8.64 -2.72
CA GLN A 72 14.55 9.06 -1.48
C GLN A 72 14.12 10.53 -1.53
N LYS A 73 14.96 11.42 -2.07
CA LYS A 73 14.58 12.82 -2.27
C LYS A 73 13.35 12.95 -3.18
N ILE A 74 13.33 12.23 -4.31
CA ILE A 74 12.19 12.23 -5.24
C ILE A 74 10.92 11.73 -4.54
N ARG A 75 10.98 10.61 -3.81
CA ARG A 75 9.86 10.05 -3.05
C ARG A 75 9.23 11.04 -2.07
N MET A 76 10.05 11.87 -1.42
CA MET A 76 9.55 12.90 -0.50
C MET A 76 8.84 14.05 -1.23
N GLU A 77 9.17 14.31 -2.50
CA GLU A 77 8.48 15.29 -3.34
C GLU A 77 7.14 14.75 -3.89
N LEU A 78 6.97 13.41 -3.97
CA LEU A 78 5.75 12.74 -4.47
C LEU A 78 4.60 12.63 -3.44
N ASN A 79 4.61 13.45 -2.38
CA ASN A 79 3.60 13.46 -1.31
C ASN A 79 3.27 12.06 -0.75
N PRO A 80 4.17 11.43 0.02
CA PRO A 80 4.01 10.04 0.45
C PRO A 80 3.03 9.86 1.62
N ASN A 81 2.26 10.89 1.97
CA ASN A 81 1.16 10.83 2.95
C ASN A 81 -0.04 11.64 2.43
N PRO A 82 -0.65 11.19 1.32
CA PRO A 82 -1.71 11.95 0.68
C PRO A 82 -2.91 12.10 1.62
N ALA A 83 -3.57 13.25 1.54
CA ALA A 83 -4.74 13.63 2.35
C ALA A 83 -4.52 13.57 3.88
N GLY A 84 -3.27 13.61 4.35
CA GLY A 84 -2.96 13.68 5.77
C GLY A 84 -3.33 12.43 6.57
N GLN A 85 -3.30 11.24 5.93
CA GLN A 85 -3.69 9.96 6.54
C GLN A 85 -3.13 9.69 7.93
N LYS A 86 -1.88 10.13 8.21
CA LYS A 86 -1.27 10.04 9.55
C LYS A 86 -2.11 10.68 10.68
N ARG A 87 -2.95 11.67 10.37
CA ARG A 87 -3.85 12.33 11.34
C ARG A 87 -5.04 11.46 11.74
N ASN A 88 -5.36 10.44 10.94
CA ASN A 88 -6.47 9.53 11.21
C ASN A 88 -6.08 8.37 12.11
N VAL A 89 -4.79 8.27 12.49
CA VAL A 89 -4.30 7.21 13.38
C VAL A 89 -4.76 7.50 14.80
N PRO A 90 -5.64 6.68 15.40
CA PRO A 90 -6.12 6.94 16.73
C PRO A 90 -5.08 6.56 17.79
N GLU A 91 -5.27 7.11 18.99
CA GLU A 91 -4.51 6.79 20.17
C GLU A 91 -5.45 6.19 21.24
N MET A 92 -5.02 5.12 21.89
CA MET A 92 -5.74 4.49 22.99
C MET A 92 -4.75 4.20 24.12
N ASN A 93 -5.02 4.71 25.32
CA ASN A 93 -4.14 4.56 26.49
C ASN A 93 -2.68 4.99 26.20
N HIS A 94 -2.48 6.13 25.54
CA HIS A 94 -1.17 6.65 25.11
C HIS A 94 -0.42 5.79 24.07
N ILE A 95 -1.08 4.78 23.50
CA ILE A 95 -0.52 3.94 22.44
C ILE A 95 -1.17 4.34 21.11
N LYS A 96 -0.34 4.75 20.15
CA LYS A 96 -0.78 4.98 18.77
C LYS A 96 -1.04 3.66 18.08
N LEU A 97 -2.26 3.47 17.60
CA LEU A 97 -2.65 2.27 16.86
C LEU A 97 -2.23 2.41 15.39
N LYS A 98 -0.93 2.23 15.11
CA LYS A 98 -0.32 2.53 13.79
C LYS A 98 -0.92 1.78 12.59
N GLY A 99 -1.64 0.69 12.83
CA GLY A 99 -2.38 -0.04 11.80
C GLY A 99 -3.88 0.26 11.80
N VAL A 100 -4.35 1.29 12.49
CA VAL A 100 -5.74 1.74 12.47
C VAL A 100 -5.82 3.13 11.88
N GLN A 101 -6.82 3.38 11.04
CA GLN A 101 -7.27 4.74 10.73
C GLN A 101 -8.77 4.87 11.01
N HIS A 102 -9.16 5.91 11.72
CA HIS A 102 -10.55 6.21 12.03
C HIS A 102 -10.84 7.67 11.70
N LYS A 103 -11.34 7.90 10.48
CA LYS A 103 -11.66 9.24 9.94
C LYS A 103 -13.16 9.53 9.99
N TYR A 104 -13.99 8.52 9.79
CA TYR A 104 -15.45 8.59 9.75
C TYR A 104 -16.00 7.87 10.97
N ALA A 105 -17.07 8.37 11.58
CA ALA A 105 -17.54 7.86 12.88
C ALA A 105 -17.94 6.37 12.85
N GLU A 106 -18.37 5.89 11.68
CA GLU A 106 -18.92 4.56 11.46
C GLU A 106 -17.89 3.57 10.89
N THR A 107 -16.78 4.06 10.31
CA THR A 107 -15.85 3.21 9.54
C THR A 107 -14.42 3.30 10.05
N VAL A 108 -13.90 2.14 10.46
CA VAL A 108 -12.51 1.93 10.84
C VAL A 108 -11.77 1.17 9.76
N LEU A 109 -10.61 1.68 9.34
CA LEU A 109 -9.68 0.98 8.47
C LEU A 109 -8.64 0.26 9.33
N PHE A 110 -8.42 -1.02 9.06
CA PHE A 110 -7.36 -1.82 9.67
C PHE A 110 -6.33 -2.26 8.62
N PHE A 111 -5.06 -2.06 8.95
CA PHE A 111 -3.91 -2.35 8.10
C PHE A 111 -3.16 -3.56 8.68
N PRO A 112 -3.58 -4.80 8.39
CA PRO A 112 -2.89 -5.98 8.88
C PRO A 112 -1.49 -6.03 8.29
N SER A 113 -0.47 -6.23 9.11
CA SER A 113 0.93 -6.25 8.66
C SER A 113 1.20 -7.29 7.57
N GLN A 114 0.49 -8.42 7.65
CA GLN A 114 0.56 -9.56 6.74
C GLN A 114 -0.12 -9.26 5.40
N GLY A 115 -1.07 -8.31 5.36
CA GLY A 115 -1.74 -7.84 4.15
C GLY A 115 -1.12 -6.58 3.54
N GLN A 116 0.10 -6.19 3.95
CA GLN A 116 0.80 -5.04 3.39
C GLN A 116 1.58 -5.40 2.12
N THR A 117 0.95 -6.14 1.20
CA THR A 117 1.41 -6.43 -0.15
C THR A 117 0.20 -6.66 -1.06
N CYS A 118 0.43 -6.73 -2.37
CA CYS A 118 -0.59 -7.09 -3.35
C CYS A 118 -0.02 -8.18 -4.27
N HIS A 119 -0.88 -8.86 -5.04
CA HIS A 119 -0.43 -9.80 -6.07
C HIS A 119 0.31 -9.09 -7.21
N ALA A 120 -0.16 -7.90 -7.60
CA ALA A 120 0.52 -6.96 -8.46
C ALA A 120 0.36 -5.53 -7.95
N PHE A 121 1.32 -4.65 -8.23
CA PHE A 121 1.27 -3.25 -7.82
C PHE A 121 0.74 -2.39 -8.96
N CYS A 122 -0.40 -1.75 -8.71
CA CYS A 122 -1.00 -0.85 -9.67
C CYS A 122 -0.10 0.37 -9.92
N SER A 123 0.09 0.76 -11.18
CA SER A 123 0.87 1.93 -11.61
C SER A 123 0.32 3.26 -11.06
N PHE A 124 -0.96 3.28 -10.66
CA PHE A 124 -1.65 4.42 -10.05
C PHE A 124 -1.79 4.31 -8.53
N CYS A 125 -1.15 3.34 -7.87
CA CYS A 125 -1.34 3.10 -6.44
C CYS A 125 -0.81 4.27 -5.59
N PHE A 126 -1.70 5.09 -5.03
CA PHE A 126 -1.32 6.16 -4.11
C PHE A 126 -0.77 5.66 -2.77
N ARG A 127 -0.96 4.38 -2.45
CA ARG A 127 -0.40 3.71 -1.26
C ARG A 127 0.98 3.10 -1.50
N TRP A 128 1.67 3.47 -2.60
CA TRP A 128 3.05 3.07 -2.87
C TRP A 128 4.03 3.23 -1.69
N PRO A 129 3.87 4.17 -0.72
CA PRO A 129 4.75 4.23 0.45
C PRO A 129 4.68 2.98 1.35
N GLN A 130 3.53 2.27 1.37
CA GLN A 130 3.34 1.04 2.15
C GLN A 130 4.25 -0.11 1.67
N PHE A 131 4.64 -0.09 0.40
CA PHE A 131 5.47 -1.11 -0.26
C PHE A 131 6.89 -0.63 -0.54
N SER A 132 7.22 0.60 -0.13
CA SER A 132 8.54 1.18 -0.28
C SER A 132 9.41 0.87 0.94
N ARG A 133 10.73 1.02 0.79
CA ARG A 133 11.71 0.92 1.89
C ARG A 133 11.65 2.15 2.82
N MET A 134 10.45 2.52 3.28
CA MET A 134 10.15 3.71 4.08
C MET A 134 9.32 3.33 5.33
N PRO A 135 9.92 2.65 6.31
CA PRO A 135 9.19 2.05 7.44
C PRO A 135 8.38 3.08 8.25
N ASP A 136 8.87 4.31 8.40
CA ASP A 136 8.19 5.38 9.16
C ASP A 136 6.91 5.91 8.50
N LEU A 137 6.66 5.54 7.25
CA LEU A 137 5.44 5.89 6.52
C LEU A 137 4.43 4.74 6.50
N LYS A 138 4.83 3.55 6.96
CA LYS A 138 4.01 2.35 6.86
C LYS A 138 2.92 2.34 7.94
N PHE A 139 1.66 2.27 7.52
CA PHE A 139 0.55 1.88 8.40
C PHE A 139 0.47 0.36 8.46
N ALA A 140 0.69 -0.22 9.64
CA ALA A 140 0.63 -1.66 9.85
C ALA A 140 0.55 -1.99 11.34
N MET A 141 -0.21 -3.02 11.70
CA MET A 141 -0.14 -3.67 13.00
C MET A 141 -0.53 -5.14 12.91
N LYS A 142 -0.21 -5.94 13.93
CA LYS A 142 -0.58 -7.36 13.98
C LYS A 142 -1.64 -7.64 15.05
N GLU A 143 -1.71 -6.77 16.04
CA GLU A 143 -2.41 -6.93 17.30
C GLU A 143 -3.92 -6.72 17.11
N VAL A 144 -4.64 -7.78 16.73
CA VAL A 144 -6.11 -7.75 16.62
C VAL A 144 -6.77 -7.40 17.95
N ASP A 145 -6.19 -7.80 19.07
CA ASP A 145 -6.73 -7.52 20.40
C ASP A 145 -6.79 -6.01 20.69
N LEU A 146 -5.82 -5.24 20.19
CA LEU A 146 -5.83 -3.77 20.32
C LEU A 146 -6.91 -3.16 19.42
N LEU A 147 -7.14 -3.70 18.23
CA LEU A 147 -8.27 -3.29 17.39
C LEU A 147 -9.60 -3.59 18.10
N ALA A 148 -9.77 -4.81 18.62
CA ALA A 148 -10.95 -5.24 19.35
C ALA A 148 -11.25 -4.30 20.54
N GLN A 149 -10.26 -4.04 21.39
CA GLN A 149 -10.39 -3.08 22.50
C GLN A 149 -10.77 -1.67 22.03
N TYR A 150 -10.21 -1.22 20.91
CA TYR A 150 -10.56 0.08 20.34
C TYR A 150 -12.03 0.10 19.87
N LEU A 151 -12.48 -0.92 19.16
CA LEU A 151 -13.86 -1.03 18.66
C LEU A 151 -14.88 -1.10 19.80
N LEU A 152 -14.60 -1.84 20.87
CA LEU A 152 -15.48 -1.91 22.06
C LEU A 152 -15.69 -0.53 22.73
N ARG A 153 -14.71 0.36 22.63
CA ARG A 153 -14.81 1.75 23.13
C ARG A 153 -15.50 2.71 22.14
N ASN A 154 -15.73 2.28 20.90
CA ASN A 154 -16.27 3.09 19.81
C ASN A 154 -17.53 2.43 19.22
N ASN A 155 -18.60 2.40 20.00
CA ASN A 155 -19.87 1.76 19.64
C ASN A 155 -20.59 2.35 18.40
N LYS A 156 -20.16 3.52 17.90
CA LYS A 156 -20.65 4.11 16.66
C LYS A 156 -20.08 3.44 15.41
N VAL A 157 -18.97 2.70 15.53
CA VAL A 157 -18.38 1.99 14.40
C VAL A 157 -19.31 0.86 14.00
N THR A 158 -19.66 0.79 12.73
CA THR A 158 -20.46 -0.29 12.13
C THR A 158 -19.69 -1.07 11.08
N ASP A 159 -18.57 -0.52 10.60
CA ASP A 159 -17.83 -1.04 9.46
C ASP A 159 -16.34 -1.14 9.78
N VAL A 160 -15.77 -2.33 9.54
CA VAL A 160 -14.32 -2.55 9.59
C VAL A 160 -13.83 -2.92 8.20
N LEU A 161 -12.92 -2.10 7.66
CA LEU A 161 -12.30 -2.29 6.35
C LEU A 161 -10.84 -2.74 6.50
N PHE A 162 -10.54 -3.97 6.11
CA PHE A 162 -9.18 -4.48 5.98
C PHE A 162 -8.54 -3.88 4.72
N THR A 163 -7.35 -3.28 4.87
CA THR A 163 -6.72 -2.50 3.79
C THR A 163 -5.20 -2.40 3.93
N GLY A 164 -4.59 -1.52 3.14
CA GLY A 164 -3.14 -1.31 3.05
C GLY A 164 -2.64 -1.70 1.67
N GLY A 165 -2.34 -2.99 1.50
CA GLY A 165 -2.28 -3.63 0.19
C GLY A 165 -3.59 -4.31 -0.14
N ASP A 166 -3.51 -5.59 -0.44
CA ASP A 166 -4.65 -6.47 -0.68
C ASP A 166 -4.70 -7.53 0.44
N PRO A 167 -5.68 -7.44 1.36
CA PRO A 167 -5.85 -8.42 2.43
C PRO A 167 -6.02 -9.86 1.95
N MET A 168 -6.49 -10.08 0.72
CA MET A 168 -6.67 -11.42 0.16
C MET A 168 -5.34 -12.08 -0.24
N THR A 169 -4.22 -11.35 -0.16
CA THR A 169 -2.89 -11.98 -0.22
C THR A 169 -2.50 -12.74 1.04
N MET A 170 -3.22 -12.53 2.16
CA MET A 170 -2.98 -13.28 3.40
C MET A 170 -3.46 -14.73 3.25
N SER A 171 -2.85 -15.64 4.01
CA SER A 171 -3.40 -16.99 4.12
C SER A 171 -4.77 -16.95 4.82
N THR A 172 -5.63 -17.91 4.48
CA THR A 172 -6.96 -18.06 5.10
C THR A 172 -6.88 -18.11 6.63
N GLN A 173 -5.86 -18.78 7.18
CA GLN A 173 -5.66 -18.86 8.63
C GLN A 173 -5.39 -17.49 9.26
N VAL A 174 -4.56 -16.66 8.63
CA VAL A 174 -4.26 -15.31 9.11
C VAL A 174 -5.50 -14.42 9.00
N LEU A 175 -6.19 -14.46 7.86
CA LEU A 175 -7.42 -13.70 7.67
C LEU A 175 -8.49 -14.09 8.71
N ALA A 176 -8.68 -15.39 8.96
CA ALA A 176 -9.61 -15.91 9.95
C ALA A 176 -9.27 -15.45 11.38
N SER A 177 -7.98 -15.34 11.73
CA SER A 177 -7.58 -14.83 13.06
C SER A 177 -8.01 -13.39 13.32
N TYR A 178 -8.22 -12.59 12.26
CA TYR A 178 -8.77 -11.25 12.37
C TYR A 178 -10.29 -11.25 12.36
N ILE A 179 -10.90 -11.93 11.38
CA ILE A 179 -12.35 -11.90 11.17
C ILE A 179 -13.09 -12.56 12.35
N ASN A 180 -12.62 -13.72 12.84
CA ASN A 180 -13.33 -14.46 13.88
C ASN A 180 -13.46 -13.69 15.20
N VAL A 181 -12.52 -12.77 15.49
CA VAL A 181 -12.61 -11.86 16.63
C VAL A 181 -13.78 -10.90 16.47
N LEU A 182 -13.96 -10.34 15.27
CA LEU A 182 -15.03 -9.38 14.98
C LEU A 182 -16.42 -10.02 14.86
N LEU A 183 -16.50 -11.35 14.78
CA LEU A 183 -17.76 -12.10 14.78
C LEU A 183 -18.26 -12.46 16.20
N GLN A 184 -17.50 -12.12 17.25
CA GLN A 184 -17.94 -12.40 18.62
C GLN A 184 -19.15 -11.55 19.02
N PRO A 185 -20.04 -12.02 19.93
CA PRO A 185 -21.30 -11.34 20.27
C PRO A 185 -21.15 -9.90 20.78
N GLU A 186 -20.00 -9.60 21.39
CA GLU A 186 -19.65 -8.27 21.89
C GLU A 186 -19.44 -7.23 20.78
N PHE A 187 -19.25 -7.65 19.53
CA PHE A 187 -19.16 -6.79 18.34
C PHE A 187 -20.46 -6.71 17.54
N LYS A 188 -21.62 -6.89 18.16
CA LYS A 188 -22.95 -6.85 17.51
C LYS A 188 -23.26 -5.57 16.72
N ASN A 189 -22.59 -4.46 17.01
CA ASN A 189 -22.72 -3.19 16.27
C ASN A 189 -21.93 -3.20 14.95
N ILE A 190 -20.99 -4.12 14.77
CA ILE A 190 -20.28 -4.28 13.50
C ILE A 190 -21.17 -5.05 12.54
N HIS A 191 -21.66 -4.36 11.52
CA HIS A 191 -22.58 -4.90 10.52
C HIS A 191 -21.86 -5.34 9.26
N THR A 192 -20.67 -4.80 8.99
CA THR A 192 -19.93 -5.13 7.77
C THR A 192 -18.44 -5.23 8.02
N ILE A 193 -17.86 -6.31 7.49
CA ILE A 193 -16.42 -6.54 7.40
C ILE A 193 -16.07 -6.58 5.91
N ARG A 194 -15.14 -5.74 5.47
CA ARG A 194 -14.76 -5.57 4.05
C ARG A 194 -13.26 -5.68 3.87
#